data_AF-A0A836R8X9-F1
#
_entry.id   AF-A0A836R8X9-F1
#
_cell.length_a   1.000
_cell.length_b   1.000
_cell.length_c   1.000
_cell.angle_alpha   90.00
_cell.angle_beta   90.00
_cell.angle_gamma   90.00
#
_symmetry.space_group_name_H-M   'P 1'
#
loop_
_entity.id
_entity.type
_entity.pdbx_description
1 polymer ?
#
loop_
_entity_poly.entity_id
_entity_poly.type
_entity_poly.pdbx_seq_one_letter_code
_entity_poly.pdbx_strand_id
1 'polypeptide(L)'
;MIYTEIEEKLKKLISHKRYLHSLGVAEFSKKLAIFYKYDVKKAYIAGLLHDCARDMDIDTLKEIVSKCNITIGEVEKYHPILLHAPAGACIAKERFGIDDEDVLRAIASHTI
;
A
#
# COMPACT_ATOMS: atom_id res chain seq x y z
N MET A 1 0.84 -11.37 11.83
CA MET A 1 2.05 -10.52 11.94
C MET A 1 1.84 -9.44 12.99
N ILE A 2 2.86 -9.21 13.81
CA ILE A 2 2.93 -8.07 14.74
C ILE A 2 3.35 -6.84 13.92
N TYR A 3 2.91 -5.62 14.28
CA TYR A 3 3.23 -4.39 13.52
C TYR A 3 4.73 -4.22 13.24
N THR A 4 5.56 -4.56 14.22
CA THR A 4 7.03 -4.50 14.12
C THR A 4 7.59 -5.32 12.95
N GLU A 5 6.99 -6.46 12.62
CA GLU A 5 7.44 -7.29 11.48
C GLU A 5 7.06 -6.65 10.13
N ILE A 6 5.90 -5.99 10.05
CA ILE A 6 5.47 -5.25 8.86
C ILE A 6 6.41 -4.05 8.65
N GLU A 7 6.65 -3.29 9.70
CA GLU A 7 7.50 -2.09 9.68
C GLU A 7 8.93 -2.43 9.23
N GLU A 8 9.56 -3.46 9.81
CA GLU A 8 10.92 -3.87 9.46
C GLU A 8 11.03 -4.40 8.02
N LYS A 9 10.02 -5.13 7.54
CA LYS A 9 9.95 -5.55 6.13
C LYS A 9 9.80 -4.34 5.21
N LEU A 10 8.91 -3.41 5.55
CA LEU A 10 8.66 -2.22 4.74
C LEU A 10 9.90 -1.33 4.67
N LYS A 11 10.56 -1.08 5.80
CA LYS A 11 11.77 -0.25 5.89
C LYS A 11 12.92 -0.75 4.99
N LYS A 12 12.97 -2.05 4.71
CA LYS A 12 13.95 -2.66 3.78
C LYS A 12 13.52 -2.59 2.32
N LEU A 13 12.22 -2.44 2.06
CA LEU A 13 11.63 -2.45 0.71
C LEU A 13 11.62 -1.08 0.05
N ILE A 14 11.40 -0.02 0.84
CA ILE A 14 11.25 1.36 0.34
C ILE A 14 12.35 2.28 0.90
N SER A 15 12.54 3.44 0.27
CA SER A 15 13.50 4.44 0.73
C SER A 15 13.19 4.94 2.15
N HIS A 16 14.22 5.38 2.87
CA HIS A 16 14.05 5.91 4.23
C HIS A 16 13.03 7.06 4.29
N LYS A 17 13.06 7.96 3.30
CA LYS A 17 12.10 9.08 3.19
C LYS A 17 10.66 8.57 3.07
N ARG A 18 10.43 7.56 2.22
CA ARG A 18 9.11 6.95 2.01
C ARG A 18 8.63 6.20 3.25
N TYR A 19 9.55 5.54 3.96
CA TYR A 19 9.24 4.85 5.21
C TYR A 19 8.72 5.82 6.28
N LEU A 20 9.41 6.95 6.48
CA LEU A 20 8.96 7.98 7.42
C LEU A 20 7.60 8.57 7.02
N HIS A 21 7.38 8.82 5.72
CA HIS A 21 6.05 9.21 5.19
C HIS A 21 4.98 8.17 5.55
N SER A 22 5.24 6.90 5.26
CA SER A 22 4.29 5.81 5.51
C SER A 22 3.96 5.66 6.99
N LEU A 23 4.95 5.80 7.88
CA LEU A 23 4.74 5.77 9.33
C LEU A 23 3.87 6.95 9.80
N GLY A 24 4.12 8.15 9.27
CA GLY A 24 3.32 9.34 9.56
C GLY A 24 1.86 9.17 9.12
N VAL A 25 1.64 8.63 7.91
CA VAL A 25 0.29 8.32 7.39
C VAL A 25 -0.39 7.25 8.23
N ALA A 26 0.31 6.18 8.63
CA ALA A 26 -0.23 5.13 9.48
C ALA A 26 -0.73 5.67 10.83
N GLU A 27 0.06 6.50 11.50
CA GLU A 27 -0.33 7.14 12.76
C GLU A 27 -1.50 8.10 12.59
N PHE A 28 -1.55 8.85 11.49
CA PHE A 28 -2.67 9.73 11.20
C PHE A 28 -3.97 8.94 10.90
N SER A 29 -3.89 7.89 10.08
CA SER A 29 -5.02 7.00 9.78
C SER A 29 -5.56 6.33 11.04
N LYS A 30 -4.69 5.93 11.98
CA LYS A 30 -5.09 5.45 13.31
C LYS A 30 -5.87 6.50 14.10
N LYS A 31 -5.41 7.76 14.12
CA LYS A 31 -6.14 8.85 14.81
C LYS A 31 -7.51 9.09 14.19
N LEU A 32 -7.61 9.09 12.87
CA LEU A 32 -8.90 9.22 12.17
C LEU A 32 -9.82 8.04 12.48
N ALA A 33 -9.30 6.81 12.50
CA ALA A 33 -10.09 5.63 12.83
C ALA A 33 -10.67 5.70 14.25
N ILE A 34 -9.89 6.16 15.23
CA ILE A 34 -10.39 6.40 16.60
C ILE A 34 -11.54 7.41 16.59
N PHE A 35 -11.36 8.55 15.91
CA PHE A 35 -12.35 9.62 15.86
C PHE A 35 -13.66 9.17 15.20
N TYR A 36 -13.56 8.47 14.07
CA TYR A 36 -14.72 7.99 13.31
C TYR A 36 -15.23 6.61 13.78
N LYS A 37 -14.69 6.06 14.88
CA LYS A 37 -15.06 4.74 15.42
C LYS A 37 -14.93 3.59 14.40
N TYR A 38 -13.87 3.65 13.59
CA TYR A 38 -13.48 2.59 12.66
C TYR A 38 -12.40 1.68 13.26
N ASP A 39 -12.13 0.54 12.60
CA ASP A 39 -11.08 -0.38 13.02
C ASP A 39 -9.68 0.27 12.89
N VAL A 40 -9.08 0.52 14.05
CA VAL A 40 -7.77 1.18 14.17
C VAL A 40 -6.65 0.37 13.53
N LYS A 41 -6.71 -0.96 13.63
CA LYS A 41 -5.67 -1.84 13.08
C LYS A 41 -5.72 -1.86 11.57
N LYS A 42 -6.92 -1.98 10.99
CA LYS A 42 -7.10 -1.89 9.53
C LYS A 42 -6.58 -0.56 8.98
N ALA A 43 -6.99 0.55 9.59
CA ALA A 43 -6.58 1.88 9.16
C ALA A 43 -5.07 2.11 9.26
N TYR A 44 -4.44 1.63 10.34
CA TYR A 44 -3.00 1.72 10.51
C TYR A 44 -2.25 0.94 9.44
N ILE A 45 -2.63 -0.33 9.19
CA ILE A 45 -1.97 -1.18 8.19
C ILE A 45 -2.15 -0.61 6.79
N ALA A 46 -3.35 -0.16 6.43
CA ALA A 46 -3.60 0.48 5.14
C ALA A 46 -2.72 1.72 4.96
N GLY A 47 -2.64 2.59 5.98
CA GLY A 47 -1.78 3.78 5.95
C GLY A 47 -0.29 3.44 5.88
N LEU A 48 0.16 2.38 6.55
CA LEU A 48 1.55 1.94 6.54
C LEU A 48 1.98 1.35 5.19
N LEU A 49 1.09 0.61 4.53
CA LEU A 49 1.42 -0.13 3.30
C LEU A 49 0.96 0.54 2.01
N HIS A 50 0.23 1.66 2.06
CA HIS A 50 -0.33 2.32 0.85
C HIS A 50 0.71 2.54 -0.25
N ASP A 51 1.92 2.97 0.13
CA ASP A 51 3.00 3.35 -0.77
C ASP A 51 4.09 2.26 -0.90
N CYS A 52 3.82 1.00 -0.49
CA CYS A 52 4.84 -0.06 -0.43
C CYS A 52 5.43 -0.46 -1.79
N ALA A 53 4.77 -0.13 -2.90
CA ALA A 53 5.25 -0.31 -4.27
C ALA A 53 5.83 0.97 -4.89
N ARG A 54 5.75 2.12 -4.20
CA ARG A 54 5.92 3.44 -4.83
C ARG A 54 7.31 3.72 -5.37
N ASP A 55 8.33 3.10 -4.78
CA ASP A 55 9.73 3.29 -5.16
C ASP A 55 10.19 2.28 -6.23
N MET A 56 9.29 1.39 -6.71
CA MET A 56 9.58 0.45 -7.80
C MET A 56 9.54 1.15 -9.17
N ASP A 57 10.31 0.64 -10.13
CA ASP A 57 10.27 1.13 -11.50
C ASP A 57 8.96 0.73 -12.21
N ILE A 58 8.65 1.44 -13.30
CA ILE A 58 7.39 1.30 -14.03
C ILE A 58 7.21 -0.10 -14.62
N ASP A 59 8.28 -0.73 -15.09
CA ASP A 59 8.20 -2.03 -15.74
C ASP A 59 7.89 -3.12 -14.71
N THR A 60 8.53 -3.05 -13.54
CA THR A 60 8.18 -3.87 -12.37
C THR A 60 6.73 -3.69 -11.95
N LEU A 61 6.23 -2.45 -11.89
CA LEU A 61 4.83 -2.17 -11.54
C LEU A 61 3.85 -2.82 -12.54
N LYS A 62 4.12 -2.70 -13.84
CA LYS A 62 3.31 -3.32 -14.89
C LYS A 62 3.33 -4.84 -14.79
N GLU A 63 4.48 -5.44 -14.51
CA GLU A 63 4.62 -6.88 -14.35
C GLU A 63 3.78 -7.39 -13.16
N ILE A 64 3.83 -6.71 -12.02
CA ILE A 64 3.05 -7.07 -10.83
C ILE A 64 1.55 -6.99 -11.12
N VAL A 65 1.09 -5.87 -11.68
CA VAL A 65 -0.32 -5.65 -12.03
C VAL A 65 -0.81 -6.72 -13.01
N SER A 66 0.02 -7.08 -14.00
CA SER A 66 -0.28 -8.17 -14.94
C SER A 66 -0.38 -9.54 -14.25
N LYS A 67 0.53 -9.86 -13.33
CA LYS A 67 0.52 -11.12 -12.56
C LYS A 67 -0.71 -11.24 -11.66
N CYS A 68 -1.18 -10.11 -11.13
CA CYS A 68 -2.39 -10.05 -10.33
C CYS A 68 -3.69 -10.01 -11.13
N ASN A 69 -3.64 -10.09 -12.47
CA ASN A 69 -4.79 -9.91 -13.36
C ASN A 69 -5.56 -8.59 -13.15
N ILE A 70 -4.84 -7.52 -12.79
CA ILE A 70 -5.43 -6.18 -12.65
C ILE A 70 -5.44 -5.50 -14.01
N THR A 71 -6.59 -4.95 -14.40
CA THR A 71 -6.72 -4.23 -15.67
C THR A 71 -6.14 -2.83 -15.55
N ILE A 72 -5.27 -2.45 -16.49
CA ILE A 72 -4.70 -1.10 -16.58
C ILE A 72 -5.71 -0.19 -17.30
N GLY A 73 -6.21 0.83 -16.61
CA GLY A 73 -7.08 1.85 -17.18
C GLY A 73 -6.34 2.83 -18.09
N GLU A 74 -7.08 3.74 -18.72
CA GLU A 74 -6.49 4.74 -19.62
C GLU A 74 -5.58 5.72 -18.87
N VAL A 75 -5.97 6.14 -17.66
CA VAL A 75 -5.19 7.11 -16.88
C VAL A 75 -3.82 6.54 -16.51
N GLU A 76 -3.76 5.28 -16.13
CA GLU A 76 -2.53 4.58 -15.75
C GLU A 76 -1.64 4.29 -16.96
N LYS A 77 -2.19 4.19 -18.19
CA LYS A 77 -1.38 4.15 -19.41
C LYS A 77 -0.61 5.45 -19.63
N TYR A 78 -1.25 6.60 -19.38
CA TYR A 78 -0.61 7.92 -19.48
C TYR A 78 0.26 8.25 -18.26
N HIS A 79 -0.10 7.74 -17.08
CA HIS A 79 0.62 7.94 -15.82
C HIS A 79 0.96 6.61 -15.14
N PRO A 80 1.94 5.84 -15.66
CA PRO A 80 2.22 4.48 -15.17
C PRO A 80 2.63 4.40 -13.71
N ILE A 81 3.11 5.50 -13.12
CA ILE A 81 3.42 5.54 -11.70
C ILE A 81 2.18 5.28 -10.83
N LEU A 82 0.96 5.57 -11.30
CA LEU A 82 -0.29 5.31 -10.56
C LEU A 82 -0.50 3.82 -10.28
N LEU A 83 0.13 2.94 -11.06
CA LEU A 83 0.08 1.49 -10.86
C LEU A 83 0.62 1.04 -9.49
N HIS A 84 1.39 1.89 -8.77
CA HIS A 84 1.85 1.55 -7.42
C HIS A 84 0.71 1.29 -6.44
N ALA A 85 -0.47 1.90 -6.60
CA ALA A 85 -1.60 1.64 -5.72
C ALA A 85 -2.13 0.20 -5.89
N PRO A 86 -2.58 -0.24 -7.08
CA PRO A 86 -2.99 -1.62 -7.29
C PRO A 86 -1.85 -2.63 -7.09
N ALA A 87 -0.62 -2.33 -7.53
CA ALA A 87 0.55 -3.19 -7.28
C ALA A 87 0.86 -3.30 -5.78
N GLY A 88 0.71 -2.21 -5.03
CA GLY A 88 0.89 -2.17 -3.58
C GLY A 88 -0.08 -3.08 -2.85
N ALA A 89 -1.33 -3.17 -3.30
CA ALA A 89 -2.30 -4.12 -2.74
C ALA A 89 -1.87 -5.58 -2.98
N CYS A 90 -1.36 -5.92 -4.17
CA CYS A 90 -0.79 -7.23 -4.44
C CYS A 90 0.38 -7.56 -3.52
N ILE A 91 1.33 -6.63 -3.39
CA ILE A 91 2.50 -6.81 -2.54
C ILE A 91 2.09 -6.96 -1.07
N ALA A 92 1.14 -6.16 -0.60
CA ALA A 92 0.60 -6.25 0.76
C ALA A 92 0.04 -7.66 1.03
N LYS A 93 -0.70 -8.23 0.08
CA LYS A 93 -1.21 -9.61 0.17
C LYS A 93 -0.07 -10.63 0.20
N GLU A 94 0.78 -10.63 -0.82
CA GLU A 94 1.77 -11.69 -1.03
C GLU A 94 2.96 -11.65 -0.06
N ARG A 95 3.47 -10.46 0.27
CA ARG A 95 4.72 -10.29 1.04
C ARG A 95 4.50 -9.93 2.51
N PHE A 96 3.38 -9.25 2.79
CA PHE A 96 3.02 -8.82 4.13
C PHE A 96 1.89 -9.65 4.75
N GLY A 97 1.32 -10.61 4.01
CA GLY A 97 0.32 -11.55 4.52
C GLY A 97 -0.98 -10.84 4.95
N ILE A 98 -1.38 -9.81 4.20
CA ILE A 98 -2.61 -9.07 4.45
C ILE A 98 -3.73 -9.70 3.64
N ASP A 99 -4.69 -10.33 4.33
CA ASP A 99 -5.87 -10.95 3.72
C ASP A 99 -7.15 -10.14 3.90
N ASP A 100 -7.09 -9.01 4.62
CA ASP A 100 -8.25 -8.17 4.88
C ASP A 100 -8.61 -7.34 3.64
N GLU A 101 -9.72 -7.68 3.00
CA GLU A 101 -10.17 -7.04 1.75
C GLU A 101 -10.43 -5.53 1.89
N ASP A 102 -10.82 -5.03 3.06
CA ASP A 102 -10.97 -3.57 3.25
C ASP A 102 -9.62 -2.87 3.23
N VAL A 103 -8.59 -3.48 3.83
CA VAL A 103 -7.23 -2.95 3.82
C VAL A 103 -6.65 -2.99 2.41
N LEU A 104 -6.79 -4.13 1.72
CA LEU A 104 -6.29 -4.29 0.35
C LEU A 104 -6.96 -3.31 -0.61
N ARG A 105 -8.29 -3.15 -0.51
CA ARG A 105 -9.04 -2.17 -1.31
C ARG A 105 -8.60 -0.75 -1.01
N ALA A 106 -8.43 -0.38 0.27
CA ALA A 106 -7.95 0.94 0.64
C ALA A 106 -6.56 1.25 0.07
N ILE A 107 -5.66 0.26 0.02
CA ILE A 107 -4.35 0.40 -0.63
C ILE A 107 -4.52 0.52 -2.15
N ALA A 108 -5.34 -0.31 -2.78
CA ALA A 108 -5.52 -0.32 -4.23
C ALA A 108 -6.09 0.99 -4.79
N SER A 109 -6.92 1.69 -4.00
CA SER A 109 -7.63 2.90 -4.42
C SER A 109 -7.15 4.17 -3.70
N HIS A 110 -5.94 4.19 -3.13
CA HIS A 110 -5.46 5.37 -2.40
C HIS A 110 -5.03 6.52 -3.34
N THR A 111 -4.97 6.24 -4.65
CA THR A 111 -4.79 7.23 -5.71
C THR A 111 -6.04 7.36 -6.59
N ILE A 112 -6.00 8.33 -7.50
CA ILE A 112 -7.05 8.70 -8.46
C ILE A 112 -7.30 7.57 -9.45
#